data_AF-A0A448HGU4-F1
#
_entry.id   AF-A0A448HGU4-F1
#
_cell.length_a   1.000
_cell.length_b   1.000
_cell.length_c   1.000
_cell.angle_alpha   90.00
_cell.angle_beta   90.00
_cell.angle_gamma   90.00
#
_symmetry.space_group_name_H-M   'P 1'
#
loop_
_entity.id
_entity.type
_entity.pdbx_description
1 polymer ?
#
loop_
_entity_poly.entity_id
_entity_poly.type
_entity_poly.pdbx_seq_one_letter_code
_entity_poly.pdbx_strand_id
1 'polypeptide(L)'
;MTHQPPQPPAEPAPPRPPTIGELVARISENVSALVKGEIDLAKAKGRRMAATMGVGAGLLGAAGVVALYGLGFLLGAACEALALVLPLWAAKLVVALVLFLLAAVAAYLGKRKIDAARADVPTPDKNLKEDVALLKAAASAGLEKGAEQ
;
A
#
# COMPACT_ATOMS: atom_id res chain seq x y z
N MET A 1 35.13 -58.52 -55.90
CA MET A 1 35.03 -57.28 -55.10
C MET A 1 33.55 -56.95 -55.00
N THR A 2 32.96 -57.10 -53.82
CA THR A 2 31.52 -56.90 -53.57
C THR A 2 31.20 -55.39 -53.60
N HIS A 3 30.45 -54.95 -54.61
CA HIS A 3 29.92 -53.58 -54.66
C HIS A 3 28.72 -53.47 -53.70
N GLN A 4 28.95 -52.86 -52.54
CA GLN A 4 27.90 -52.42 -51.64
C GLN A 4 27.23 -51.17 -52.24
N PRO A 5 25.92 -51.17 -52.54
CA PRO A 5 25.24 -49.96 -52.99
C PRO A 5 25.18 -48.91 -51.86
N PRO A 6 25.27 -47.60 -52.19
CA PRO A 6 25.23 -46.51 -51.21
C PRO A 6 23.87 -46.51 -50.47
N GLN A 7 23.93 -46.50 -49.15
CA GLN A 7 22.75 -46.41 -48.29
C GLN A 7 22.12 -44.99 -48.44
N PRO A 8 20.81 -44.86 -48.66
CA PRO A 8 20.15 -43.56 -48.68
C PRO A 8 20.25 -42.85 -47.31
N PRO A 9 20.27 -41.51 -47.26
CA PRO A 9 20.34 -40.76 -46.00
C PRO A 9 19.15 -41.13 -45.11
N ALA A 10 19.43 -41.47 -43.85
CA ALA A 10 18.39 -41.81 -42.88
C ALA A 10 17.41 -40.64 -42.71
N GLU A 11 16.13 -40.89 -42.98
CA GLU A 11 15.05 -39.93 -42.78
C GLU A 11 14.96 -39.54 -41.29
N PRO A 12 14.84 -38.25 -40.92
CA PRO A 12 14.73 -37.85 -39.53
C PRO A 12 13.50 -38.51 -38.89
N ALA A 13 13.71 -39.26 -37.81
CA ALA A 13 12.62 -39.93 -37.10
C ALA A 13 11.53 -38.91 -36.67
N PRO A 14 10.24 -39.27 -36.74
CA PRO A 14 9.16 -38.36 -36.40
C PRO A 14 9.30 -37.86 -34.95
N PRO A 15 8.95 -36.59 -34.66
CA PRO A 15 9.08 -36.00 -33.35
C PRO A 15 8.30 -36.85 -32.34
N ARG A 16 9.02 -37.33 -31.32
CA ARG A 16 8.48 -38.20 -30.28
C ARG A 16 7.47 -37.39 -29.44
N PRO A 17 6.31 -37.96 -29.07
CA PRO A 17 5.34 -37.24 -28.25
C PRO A 17 5.99 -36.80 -26.93
N PRO A 18 5.70 -35.58 -26.45
CA PRO A 18 6.33 -35.04 -25.26
C PRO A 18 6.10 -35.96 -24.08
N THR A 19 7.17 -36.19 -23.33
CA THR A 19 7.11 -37.02 -22.14
C THR A 19 6.30 -36.31 -21.04
N ILE A 20 5.76 -37.07 -20.09
CA ILE A 20 5.05 -36.48 -18.93
C ILE A 20 5.95 -35.49 -18.17
N GLY A 21 7.26 -35.75 -18.12
CA GLY A 21 8.24 -34.83 -17.53
C GLY A 21 8.32 -33.48 -18.26
N GLU A 22 8.28 -33.46 -19.59
CA GLU A 22 8.29 -32.22 -20.38
C GLU A 22 6.99 -31.43 -20.26
N LEU A 23 5.85 -32.12 -20.12
CA LEU A 23 4.56 -31.46 -19.90
C LEU A 23 4.49 -30.79 -18.52
N VAL A 24 4.97 -31.48 -17.47
CA VAL A 24 5.05 -30.94 -16.11
C VAL A 24 6.02 -29.75 -16.06
N ALA A 25 7.17 -29.84 -16.74
CA ALA A 25 8.11 -28.72 -16.85
C ALA A 25 7.48 -27.49 -17.51
N ARG A 26 6.76 -27.66 -18.62
CA ARG A 26 6.05 -26.57 -19.31
C ARG A 26 4.94 -25.93 -18.48
N ILE A 27 4.17 -26.73 -17.74
CA ILE A 27 3.13 -26.21 -16.84
C ILE A 27 3.78 -25.40 -15.71
N SER A 28 4.86 -25.90 -15.12
CA SER A 28 5.61 -25.18 -14.07
C SER A 28 6.17 -23.85 -14.57
N GLU A 29 6.69 -23.83 -15.80
CA GLU A 29 7.20 -22.61 -16.44
C GLU A 29 6.09 -21.60 -16.74
N ASN A 30 4.92 -22.06 -17.22
CA ASN A 30 3.76 -21.20 -17.44
C ASN A 30 3.22 -20.57 -16.15
N VAL A 31 3.13 -21.36 -15.07
CA VAL A 31 2.70 -20.86 -13.75
C VAL A 31 3.71 -19.84 -13.23
N SER A 32 5.00 -20.10 -13.39
CA SER A 32 6.07 -19.16 -13.01
C SER A 32 5.98 -17.85 -13.79
N ALA A 33 5.68 -17.91 -15.09
CA ALA A 33 5.48 -16.74 -15.94
C ALA A 33 4.23 -15.93 -15.55
N LEU A 34 3.12 -16.59 -15.19
CA LEU A 34 1.89 -15.95 -14.70
C LEU A 34 2.14 -15.17 -13.40
N VAL A 35 2.75 -15.83 -12.40
CA VAL A 35 3.06 -15.20 -11.11
C VAL A 35 3.96 -13.98 -11.31
N LYS A 36 4.97 -14.09 -12.17
CA LYS A 36 5.87 -12.97 -12.49
C LYS A 36 5.11 -11.83 -13.18
N GLY A 37 4.19 -12.15 -14.08
CA GLY A 37 3.31 -11.18 -14.74
C GLY A 37 2.39 -10.44 -13.76
N GLU A 38 1.78 -11.13 -12.80
CA GLU A 38 0.97 -10.49 -11.76
C GLU A 38 1.80 -9.57 -10.86
N ILE A 39 3.02 -9.99 -10.50
CA ILE A 39 3.94 -9.15 -9.72
C ILE A 39 4.30 -7.89 -10.51
N ASP A 40 4.62 -8.01 -11.79
CA ASP A 40 5.01 -6.87 -12.62
C ASP A 40 3.82 -5.92 -12.87
N LEU A 41 2.62 -6.46 -13.02
CA LEU A 41 1.38 -5.70 -13.10
C LEU A 41 1.07 -4.99 -11.77
N ALA A 42 1.20 -5.69 -10.63
CA ALA A 42 1.03 -5.12 -9.30
C ALA A 42 2.05 -3.99 -9.04
N LYS A 43 3.31 -4.17 -9.46
CA LYS A 43 4.34 -3.12 -9.42
C LYS A 43 3.98 -1.92 -10.30
N ALA A 44 3.49 -2.16 -11.53
CA ALA A 44 3.08 -1.09 -12.44
C ALA A 44 1.88 -0.30 -11.86
N LYS A 45 0.87 -1.00 -11.35
CA LYS A 45 -0.29 -0.40 -10.68
C LYS A 45 0.13 0.36 -9.43
N GLY A 46 1.00 -0.23 -8.61
CA GLY A 46 1.55 0.40 -7.41
C GLY A 46 2.30 1.70 -7.72
N ARG A 47 3.18 1.71 -8.74
CA ARG A 47 3.88 2.92 -9.19
C ARG A 47 2.92 3.99 -9.69
N ARG A 48 1.92 3.62 -10.49
CA ARG A 48 0.92 4.57 -11.00
C ARG A 48 0.08 5.16 -9.86
N MET A 49 -0.35 4.31 -8.92
CA MET A 49 -1.08 4.75 -7.72
C MET A 49 -0.23 5.68 -6.85
N ALA A 50 1.03 5.33 -6.61
CA ALA A 50 1.96 6.15 -5.84
C ALA A 50 2.23 7.51 -6.51
N ALA A 51 2.39 7.56 -7.83
CA ALA A 51 2.57 8.80 -8.56
C ALA A 51 1.35 9.71 -8.45
N THR A 52 0.14 9.19 -8.71
CA THR A 52 -1.10 9.97 -8.61
C THR A 52 -1.38 10.43 -7.19
N MET A 53 -1.20 9.54 -6.20
CA MET A 53 -1.33 9.91 -4.79
C MET A 53 -0.26 10.92 -4.36
N GLY A 54 0.97 10.80 -4.87
CA GLY A 54 2.06 11.73 -4.58
C GLY A 54 1.78 13.14 -5.10
N VAL A 55 1.29 13.27 -6.34
CA VAL A 55 0.87 14.57 -6.90
C VAL A 55 -0.30 15.14 -6.11
N GLY A 56 -1.31 14.32 -5.80
CA GLY A 56 -2.46 14.75 -4.99
C GLY A 56 -2.05 15.23 -3.59
N ALA A 57 -1.19 14.48 -2.91
CA ALA A 57 -0.66 14.84 -1.60
C ALA A 57 0.21 16.10 -1.68
N GLY A 58 1.02 16.26 -2.73
CA GLY A 58 1.81 17.47 -2.97
C GLY A 58 0.95 18.71 -3.17
N LEU A 59 -0.10 18.62 -4.00
CA LEU A 59 -1.05 19.71 -4.24
C LEU A 59 -1.84 20.06 -2.98
N LEU A 60 -2.33 19.07 -2.24
CA LEU A 60 -3.01 19.32 -0.96
C LEU A 60 -2.06 19.92 0.09
N GLY A 61 -0.80 19.49 0.13
CA GLY A 61 0.22 20.10 0.97
C GLY A 61 0.44 21.57 0.62
N ALA A 62 0.65 21.88 -0.67
CA ALA A 62 0.81 23.25 -1.14
C ALA A 62 -0.43 24.12 -0.86
N ALA A 63 -1.63 23.60 -1.14
CA ALA A 63 -2.88 24.28 -0.82
C ALA A 63 -3.02 24.55 0.69
N GLY A 64 -2.61 23.60 1.53
CA GLY A 64 -2.56 23.77 2.99
C GLY A 64 -1.66 24.92 3.43
N VAL A 65 -0.46 25.02 2.86
CA VAL A 65 0.47 26.15 3.15
C VAL A 65 -0.13 27.48 2.71
N VAL A 66 -0.66 27.56 1.49
CA VAL A 66 -1.29 28.78 0.96
C VAL A 66 -2.50 29.19 1.83
N ALA A 67 -3.34 28.24 2.21
CA ALA A 67 -4.48 28.47 3.09
C ALA A 67 -4.04 28.95 4.48
N LEU A 68 -2.94 28.43 5.02
CA LEU A 68 -2.39 28.86 6.31
C LEU A 68 -1.93 30.33 6.27
N TYR A 69 -1.20 30.73 5.22
CA TYR A 69 -0.81 32.13 5.03
C TYR A 69 -2.03 33.03 4.83
N GLY A 70 -2.98 32.62 3.97
CA GLY A 70 -4.22 33.35 3.74
C GLY A 70 -5.01 33.57 5.03
N LEU A 71 -5.13 32.53 5.87
CA LEU A 71 -5.78 32.62 7.17
C LEU A 71 -5.05 33.62 8.08
N GLY A 72 -3.72 33.62 8.11
CA GLY A 72 -2.93 34.59 8.87
C GLY A 72 -3.22 36.04 8.46
N PHE A 73 -3.25 36.32 7.16
CA PHE A 73 -3.64 37.64 6.64
C PHE A 73 -5.08 38.01 7.01
N LEU A 74 -6.02 37.07 6.91
CA LEU A 74 -7.42 37.29 7.24
C LEU A 74 -7.62 37.61 8.72
N LEU A 75 -6.89 36.93 9.61
CA LEU A 75 -6.91 37.20 11.04
C LEU A 75 -6.27 38.55 11.38
N GLY A 76 -5.18 38.93 10.68
CA GLY A 76 -4.58 40.25 10.80
C GLY A 76 -5.58 41.35 10.39
N ALA A 77 -6.20 41.21 9.23
CA ALA A 77 -7.23 42.12 8.74
C ALA A 77 -8.43 42.18 9.69
N ALA A 78 -8.86 41.06 10.27
CA ALA A 78 -9.93 41.04 11.27
C ALA A 78 -9.53 41.80 12.55
N CYS A 79 -8.30 41.64 13.03
CA CYS A 79 -7.79 42.40 14.16
C CYS A 79 -7.77 43.91 13.86
N GLU A 80 -7.29 44.30 12.68
CA GLU A 80 -7.26 45.71 12.26
C GLU A 80 -8.65 46.29 12.07
N ALA A 81 -9.58 45.54 11.49
CA ALA A 81 -10.98 45.96 11.34
C ALA A 81 -11.67 46.14 12.70
N LEU A 82 -11.47 45.23 13.65
CA LEU A 82 -11.98 45.40 15.02
C LEU A 82 -11.27 46.56 15.73
N ALA A 83 -9.99 46.81 15.43
CA ALA A 83 -9.25 47.92 16.03
C ALA A 83 -9.84 49.30 15.70
N LEU A 84 -10.73 49.40 14.70
CA LEU A 84 -11.48 50.62 14.39
C LEU A 84 -12.52 50.98 15.47
N VAL A 85 -12.99 50.00 16.25
CA VAL A 85 -14.07 50.18 17.25
C VAL A 85 -13.65 49.89 18.69
N LEU A 86 -12.53 49.18 18.90
CA LEU A 86 -11.97 48.86 20.22
C LEU A 86 -10.43 48.87 20.16
N PRO A 87 -9.71 49.01 21.29
CA PRO A 87 -8.26 49.03 21.28
C PRO A 87 -7.67 47.72 20.75
N LEU A 88 -6.53 47.81 20.03
CA LEU A 88 -5.91 46.70 19.31
C LEU A 88 -5.66 45.45 20.18
N TRP A 89 -5.33 45.63 21.46
CA TRP A 89 -5.11 44.51 22.38
C TRP A 89 -6.41 43.73 22.64
N ALA A 90 -7.55 44.42 22.80
CA ALA A 90 -8.84 43.77 22.98
C ALA A 90 -9.31 43.08 21.70
N ALA A 91 -9.04 43.67 20.53
CA ALA A 91 -9.37 43.09 19.23
C ALA A 91 -8.65 41.74 19.04
N LYS A 92 -7.35 41.70 19.35
CA LYS A 92 -6.54 40.47 19.33
C LYS A 92 -7.08 39.41 20.28
N LEU A 93 -7.53 39.78 21.48
CA LEU A 93 -8.09 38.82 22.44
C LEU A 93 -9.43 38.23 21.94
N VAL A 94 -10.30 39.04 21.35
CA VAL A 94 -11.57 38.55 20.78
C VAL A 94 -11.31 37.56 19.64
N VAL A 95 -10.43 37.91 18.71
CA VAL A 95 -10.07 37.02 17.59
C VAL A 95 -9.42 35.73 18.10
N ALA A 96 -8.54 35.82 19.10
CA ALA A 96 -7.92 34.65 19.72
C ALA A 96 -8.98 33.73 20.38
N LEU A 97 -9.95 34.28 21.09
CA LEU A 97 -11.01 33.50 21.72
C LEU A 97 -11.85 32.73 20.68
N VAL A 98 -12.22 33.39 19.57
CA VAL A 98 -12.95 32.74 18.47
C VAL A 98 -12.13 31.60 17.86
N LEU A 99 -10.82 31.79 17.65
CA LEU A 99 -9.94 30.74 17.15
C LEU A 99 -9.84 29.55 18.11
N PHE A 100 -9.71 29.78 19.42
CA PHE A 100 -9.67 28.71 20.41
C PHE A 100 -10.98 27.91 20.44
N LEU A 101 -12.13 28.56 20.29
CA LEU A 101 -13.41 27.88 20.18
C LEU A 101 -13.48 27.01 18.92
N LEU A 102 -13.09 27.55 17.76
CA LEU A 102 -13.02 26.77 16.52
C LEU A 102 -12.05 25.59 16.63
N ALA A 103 -10.88 25.79 17.25
CA ALA A 103 -9.90 24.74 17.48
C ALA A 103 -10.43 23.65 18.42
N ALA A 104 -11.14 24.00 19.49
CA ALA A 104 -11.76 23.03 20.39
C ALA A 104 -12.82 22.18 19.68
N VAL A 105 -13.67 22.79 18.85
CA VAL A 105 -14.67 22.07 18.05
C VAL A 105 -13.99 21.15 17.03
N ALA A 106 -13.00 21.66 16.30
CA ALA A 106 -12.24 20.86 15.33
C ALA A 106 -11.52 19.68 15.99
N ALA A 107 -10.87 19.89 17.13
CA ALA A 107 -10.22 18.84 17.91
C ALA A 107 -11.22 17.78 18.41
N TYR A 108 -12.39 18.20 18.88
CA TYR A 108 -13.44 17.30 19.31
C TYR A 108 -13.97 16.43 18.15
N LEU A 109 -14.28 17.04 17.00
CA LEU A 109 -14.72 16.32 15.80
C LEU A 109 -13.63 15.40 15.26
N GLY A 110 -12.38 15.85 15.25
CA GLY A 110 -11.22 15.07 14.85
C GLY A 110 -11.03 13.83 15.73
N LYS A 111 -11.10 14.01 17.05
CA LYS A 111 -11.05 12.91 18.02
C LYS A 111 -12.17 11.90 17.75
N ARG A 112 -13.41 12.36 17.55
CA ARG A 112 -14.55 11.48 17.25
C ARG A 112 -14.38 10.69 15.96
N LYS A 113 -13.78 11.29 14.92
CA LYS A 113 -13.46 10.58 13.67
C LYS A 113 -12.33 9.57 13.84
N ILE A 114 -11.29 9.90 14.60
CA ILE A 114 -10.20 8.96 14.92
C ILE A 114 -10.73 7.78 15.74
N ASP A 115 -11.57 8.06 16.75
CA ASP A 115 -12.17 7.02 17.59
C ASP A 115 -13.09 6.11 16.77
N ALA A 116 -13.89 6.67 15.85
CA ALA A 116 -14.70 5.89 14.92
C ALA A 116 -13.86 5.04 13.97
N ALA A 117 -12.78 5.59 13.41
CA ALA A 117 -11.86 4.83 12.57
C ALA A 117 -11.16 3.70 13.34
N ARG A 118 -10.80 3.93 14.61
CA ARG A 118 -10.21 2.90 15.49
C ARG A 118 -11.19 1.79 15.86
N ALA A 119 -12.48 2.10 15.97
CA ALA A 119 -13.52 1.10 16.22
C ALA A 119 -13.76 0.18 14.99
N ASP A 120 -13.47 0.67 13.79
CA ASP A 120 -13.64 -0.05 12.52
C ASP A 120 -12.39 -0.83 12.09
N VAL A 121 -11.23 -0.57 12.73
CA VAL A 121 -10.06 -1.45 12.64
C VAL A 121 -10.36 -2.67 13.54
N PRO A 122 -10.45 -3.90 13.00
CA PRO A 122 -10.55 -5.10 13.81
C PRO A 122 -9.39 -5.07 14.80
N THR A 123 -9.69 -4.96 16.09
CA THR A 123 -8.67 -5.14 17.13
C THR A 123 -7.92 -6.42 16.80
N PRO A 124 -6.57 -6.45 16.83
CA PRO A 124 -5.85 -7.71 16.80
C PRO A 124 -6.41 -8.52 17.97
N ASP A 125 -7.26 -9.50 17.66
CA ASP A 125 -7.88 -10.32 18.67
C ASP A 125 -6.77 -10.86 19.56
N LYS A 126 -7.04 -11.06 20.85
CA LYS A 126 -6.09 -11.71 21.76
C LYS A 126 -5.59 -13.04 21.17
N ASN A 127 -6.41 -13.64 20.30
CA ASN A 127 -6.14 -14.82 19.48
C ASN A 127 -5.00 -14.65 18.48
N LEU A 128 -4.64 -13.46 17.97
CA LEU A 128 -3.57 -13.33 16.97
C LEU A 128 -2.20 -13.76 17.53
N LYS A 129 -1.98 -13.59 18.85
CA LYS A 129 -0.79 -14.11 19.53
C LYS A 129 -0.85 -15.63 19.72
N GLU A 130 -2.03 -16.17 19.99
CA GLU A 130 -2.28 -17.61 20.05
C GLU A 130 -2.13 -18.26 18.67
N ASP A 131 -2.67 -17.67 17.60
CA ASP A 131 -2.56 -18.12 16.22
C ASP A 131 -1.11 -18.12 15.75
N VAL A 132 -0.34 -17.08 16.08
CA VAL A 132 1.10 -17.04 15.80
C VAL A 132 1.86 -18.09 16.63
N ALA A 133 1.44 -18.34 17.88
CA ALA A 133 2.03 -19.38 18.71
C ALA A 133 1.71 -20.79 18.19
N LEU A 134 0.48 -21.04 17.73
CA LEU A 134 0.04 -22.30 17.13
C LEU A 134 0.73 -22.55 15.79
N LEU A 135 0.88 -21.53 14.95
CA LEU A 135 1.65 -21.61 13.70
C LEU A 135 3.13 -21.91 13.98
N LYS A 136 3.72 -21.27 14.99
CA LYS A 136 5.10 -21.52 15.38
C LYS A 136 5.30 -22.93 15.94
N ALA A 137 4.37 -23.39 16.77
CA ALA A 137 4.38 -24.74 17.34
C ALA A 137 4.18 -25.82 16.26
N ALA A 138 3.27 -25.60 15.31
CA ALA A 138 3.07 -26.49 14.17
C ALA A 138 4.31 -26.53 13.25
N ALA A 139 4.98 -25.39 13.05
CA ALA A 139 6.21 -25.32 12.28
C ALA A 139 7.38 -26.06 12.96
N SER A 140 7.56 -25.91 14.28
CA SER A 140 8.60 -26.63 15.01
C SER A 140 8.33 -28.14 15.09
N ALA A 141 7.06 -28.55 15.31
CA ALA A 141 6.68 -29.96 15.34
C ALA A 141 6.83 -30.64 13.97
N GLY A 142 6.60 -29.91 12.87
CA GLY A 142 6.85 -30.39 11.52
C GLY A 142 8.34 -30.57 11.20
N LEU A 143 9.20 -29.73 11.78
CA LEU A 143 10.66 -29.79 11.65
C LEU A 143 11.26 -30.98 12.41
N GLU A 144 10.76 -31.30 13.61
CA GLU A 144 11.20 -32.48 14.38
C GLU A 144 10.77 -33.79 13.72
N LYS A 145 9.51 -33.88 13.24
CA LYS A 145 9.04 -35.09 12.53
C LYS A 145 9.73 -35.35 11.20
N GLY A 146 10.27 -34.31 10.55
CA GLY A 146 11.04 -34.44 9.32
C GLY A 146 12.51 -34.82 9.54
N ALA A 147 13.03 -34.75 10.78
CA ALA A 147 14.39 -35.13 11.12
C ALA A 147 14.52 -36.60 11.58
N GLU A 148 13.41 -37.25 11.92
CA GLU A 148 13.35 -38.66 12.33
C GLU A 148 12.92 -39.64 11.22
N GLN A 149 12.73 -39.17 9.98
CA GLN A 149 12.48 -39.99 8.78
C GLN A 149 13.68 -39.96 7.83
#